data_AF-A0A935VI83-F1
#
_entry.id   AF-A0A935VI83-F1
#
_cell.length_a   1.000
_cell.length_b   1.000
_cell.length_c   1.000
_cell.angle_alpha   90.00
_cell.angle_beta   90.00
_cell.angle_gamma   90.00
#
_symmetry.space_group_name_H-M   'P 1'
#
loop_
_entity.id
_entity.type
_entity.pdbx_description
1 polymer ?
#
loop_
_entity_poly.entity_id
_entity_poly.type
_entity_poly.pdbx_seq_one_letter_code
_entity_poly.pdbx_strand_id
1 'polypeptide(L)'
;MLKTIKSLVFICTALGFMAFLNSCNYAKSNQQVVISSDCGMTWKKINAGDAVPKGVANPCYMKVVIPNFPMQGDSRFITNLKDRVRAYVHIDYDYSITDPLEFIKQAKFLGKANANADSDGALEPSAFEGAENMVIDKRIRDVSKSIFLTEDIVELDQAEIENKLLAESNKILSPLGVNLNFITLTFDLDDQTRQAIDVSTAMKIYESKNLGEIGKQVIIQKAGAARLVVESNPQEKIKLIEEE
;
A
#
# COMPACT_ATOMS: atom_id res chain seq x y z
N MET A 1 -63.17 -13.52 -29.32
CA MET A 1 -61.88 -14.24 -29.16
C MET A 1 -60.67 -13.31 -29.31
N LEU A 2 -60.59 -12.46 -30.33
CA LEU A 2 -59.41 -11.59 -30.58
C LEU A 2 -59.17 -10.49 -29.51
N LYS A 3 -60.22 -9.96 -28.87
CA LYS A 3 -60.12 -8.95 -27.79
C LYS A 3 -59.54 -9.53 -26.49
N THR A 4 -59.91 -10.77 -26.15
CA THR A 4 -59.46 -11.46 -24.94
C THR A 4 -57.98 -11.82 -25.00
N ILE A 5 -57.48 -12.20 -26.19
CA ILE A 5 -56.05 -12.48 -26.43
C ILE A 5 -55.20 -11.21 -26.33
N LYS A 6 -55.66 -10.08 -26.88
CA LYS A 6 -54.95 -8.79 -26.75
C LYS A 6 -54.87 -8.31 -25.30
N SER A 7 -55.94 -8.49 -24.51
CA SER A 7 -55.95 -8.15 -23.09
C SER A 7 -55.02 -9.05 -22.28
N LEU A 8 -54.94 -10.35 -22.61
CA LEU A 8 -54.05 -11.30 -21.94
C LEU A 8 -52.56 -10.99 -22.22
N VAL A 9 -52.22 -10.65 -23.47
CA VAL A 9 -50.86 -10.27 -23.85
C VAL A 9 -50.42 -8.97 -23.15
N PHE A 10 -51.33 -7.99 -23.01
CA PHE A 10 -51.06 -6.73 -22.31
C PHE A 10 -50.83 -6.95 -20.80
N ILE A 11 -51.63 -7.83 -20.17
CA ILE A 11 -51.47 -8.18 -18.76
C ILE A 11 -50.16 -8.95 -18.52
N CYS A 12 -49.80 -9.90 -19.39
CA CYS A 12 -48.54 -10.63 -19.30
C CYS A 12 -47.30 -9.75 -19.55
N THR A 13 -47.39 -8.75 -20.45
CA THR A 13 -46.30 -7.78 -20.64
C THR A 13 -46.19 -6.81 -19.47
N ALA A 14 -47.30 -6.39 -18.86
CA ALA A 14 -47.28 -5.56 -17.66
C ALA A 14 -46.72 -6.31 -16.42
N LEU A 15 -47.08 -7.59 -16.24
CA LEU A 15 -46.54 -8.45 -15.19
C LEU A 15 -45.05 -8.79 -15.43
N GLY A 16 -44.65 -9.03 -16.68
CA GLY A 16 -43.26 -9.20 -17.05
C GLY A 16 -42.43 -7.94 -16.77
N PHE A 17 -42.97 -6.76 -17.05
CA PHE A 17 -42.31 -5.48 -16.77
C PHE A 17 -42.16 -5.22 -15.26
N MET A 18 -43.14 -5.59 -14.43
CA MET A 18 -43.01 -5.53 -12.98
C MET A 18 -41.99 -6.53 -12.41
N ALA A 19 -41.78 -7.69 -13.05
CA ALA A 19 -40.77 -8.66 -12.61
C ALA A 19 -39.32 -8.14 -12.81
N PHE A 20 -39.06 -7.35 -13.86
CA PHE A 20 -37.74 -6.73 -14.08
C PHE A 20 -37.39 -5.63 -13.07
N LEU A 21 -38.39 -5.03 -12.42
CA LEU A 21 -38.17 -3.97 -11.41
C LEU A 21 -37.72 -4.52 -10.04
N ASN A 22 -37.80 -5.84 -9.81
CA ASN A 22 -37.66 -6.45 -8.49
C ASN A 22 -36.29 -7.10 -8.18
N SER A 23 -35.23 -6.90 -9.00
CA SER A 23 -33.89 -7.31 -8.55
C SER A 23 -33.36 -6.35 -7.49
N CYS A 24 -33.69 -6.58 -6.21
CA CYS A 24 -33.04 -5.88 -5.11
C CYS A 24 -31.62 -6.43 -4.95
N ASN A 25 -30.62 -5.56 -5.07
CA ASN A 25 -29.24 -5.91 -4.74
C ASN A 25 -29.05 -5.73 -3.24
N TYR A 26 -28.28 -6.60 -2.59
CA TYR A 26 -28.06 -6.58 -1.14
C TYR A 26 -26.59 -6.33 -0.83
N ALA A 27 -26.31 -5.62 0.26
CA ALA A 27 -24.94 -5.40 0.70
C ALA A 27 -24.34 -6.71 1.22
N LYS A 28 -23.23 -7.15 0.64
CA LYS A 28 -22.52 -8.38 1.04
C LYS A 28 -21.68 -8.12 2.30
N SER A 29 -21.41 -9.14 3.10
CA SER A 29 -20.65 -9.01 4.37
C SER A 29 -19.19 -8.58 4.17
N ASN A 30 -18.59 -8.91 3.02
CA ASN A 30 -17.24 -8.50 2.65
C ASN A 30 -17.16 -7.08 2.07
N GLN A 31 -18.25 -6.32 2.14
CA GLN A 31 -18.38 -4.99 1.56
C GLN A 31 -19.05 -4.04 2.56
N GLN A 32 -18.65 -2.78 2.51
CA GLN A 32 -19.27 -1.67 3.20
C GLN A 32 -19.84 -0.74 2.14
N VAL A 33 -21.16 -0.66 2.06
CA VAL A 33 -21.82 0.15 1.02
C VAL A 33 -22.20 1.49 1.63
N VAL A 34 -21.76 2.58 1.00
CA VAL A 34 -22.19 3.94 1.34
C VAL A 34 -22.89 4.57 0.15
N ILE A 35 -23.99 5.26 0.42
CA ILE A 35 -24.81 5.92 -0.60
C ILE A 35 -25.01 7.38 -0.26
N SER A 36 -25.18 8.20 -1.30
CA SER A 36 -25.59 9.60 -1.21
C SER A 36 -26.72 9.85 -2.19
N SER A 37 -27.73 10.60 -1.76
CA SER A 37 -28.87 11.01 -2.60
C SER A 37 -28.80 12.48 -3.03
N ASP A 38 -27.76 13.19 -2.61
CA ASP A 38 -27.61 14.64 -2.71
C ASP A 38 -26.24 15.03 -3.28
N CYS A 39 -25.78 14.29 -4.30
CA CYS A 39 -24.55 14.60 -5.03
C CYS A 39 -23.28 14.57 -4.15
N GLY A 40 -23.26 13.69 -3.14
CA GLY A 40 -22.10 13.48 -2.27
C GLY A 40 -22.00 14.44 -1.08
N MET A 41 -23.05 15.21 -0.79
CA MET A 41 -23.09 16.13 0.34
C MET A 41 -23.32 15.39 1.67
N THR A 42 -24.24 14.42 1.68
CA THR A 42 -24.47 13.52 2.82
C THR A 42 -24.35 12.07 2.40
N TRP A 43 -23.75 11.27 3.28
CA TRP A 43 -23.50 9.86 3.06
C TRP A 43 -24.19 9.03 4.14
N LYS A 44 -24.73 7.88 3.74
CA LYS A 44 -25.36 6.91 4.63
C LYS A 44 -24.76 5.53 4.40
N LYS A 45 -24.44 4.83 5.48
CA LYS A 45 -23.99 3.44 5.46
C LYS A 45 -25.20 2.51 5.32
N ILE A 46 -25.07 1.50 4.48
CA ILE A 46 -26.00 0.37 4.36
C ILE A 46 -25.34 -0.81 5.07
N ASN A 47 -26.06 -1.47 5.98
CA ASN A 47 -25.49 -2.60 6.72
C ASN A 47 -25.47 -3.85 5.84
N ALA A 48 -24.59 -4.80 6.18
CA ALA A 48 -24.57 -6.08 5.51
C ALA A 48 -25.93 -6.78 5.64
N GLY A 49 -26.43 -7.33 4.54
CA GLY A 49 -27.74 -7.95 4.46
C GLY A 49 -28.90 -6.99 4.16
N ASP A 50 -28.70 -5.68 4.29
CA ASP A 50 -29.72 -4.70 3.93
C ASP A 50 -29.82 -4.53 2.40
N ALA A 51 -31.03 -4.24 1.92
CA ALA A 51 -31.26 -3.93 0.53
C ALA A 51 -30.59 -2.59 0.17
N VAL A 52 -29.78 -2.59 -0.89
CA VAL A 52 -29.14 -1.38 -1.42
C VAL A 52 -30.14 -0.69 -2.32
N PRO A 53 -30.58 0.55 -2.00
CA PRO A 53 -31.52 1.28 -2.84
C PRO A 53 -30.98 1.45 -4.26
N LYS A 54 -31.87 1.34 -5.26
CA LYS A 54 -31.53 1.75 -6.62
C LYS A 54 -31.76 3.25 -6.76
N GLY A 55 -30.80 3.97 -7.31
CA GLY A 55 -30.90 5.41 -7.58
C GLY A 55 -31.81 5.78 -8.75
N VAL A 56 -32.87 5.03 -8.98
CA VAL A 56 -33.73 5.20 -10.16
C VAL A 56 -34.32 6.62 -10.14
N ALA A 57 -34.15 7.33 -11.25
CA ALA A 57 -34.60 8.71 -11.46
C ALA A 57 -33.95 9.80 -10.58
N ASN A 58 -32.89 9.51 -9.80
CA ASN A 58 -32.12 10.53 -9.10
C ASN A 58 -30.72 10.70 -9.72
N PRO A 59 -30.46 11.78 -10.48
CA PRO A 59 -29.15 12.03 -11.10
C PRO A 59 -28.04 12.34 -10.07
N CYS A 60 -28.41 12.73 -8.85
CA CYS A 60 -27.49 12.96 -7.75
C CYS A 60 -27.20 11.71 -6.92
N TYR A 61 -27.75 10.54 -7.30
CA TYR A 61 -27.51 9.31 -6.56
C TYR A 61 -26.09 8.82 -6.79
N MET A 62 -25.37 8.58 -5.70
CA MET A 62 -24.02 8.05 -5.70
C MET A 62 -23.97 6.83 -4.79
N LYS A 63 -23.22 5.81 -5.20
CA LYS A 63 -22.97 4.59 -4.45
C LYS A 63 -21.48 4.30 -4.50
N VAL A 64 -20.88 4.04 -3.35
CA VAL A 64 -19.50 3.59 -3.23
C VAL A 64 -19.49 2.30 -2.43
N VAL A 65 -18.81 1.29 -2.97
CA VAL A 65 -18.64 -0.01 -2.32
C VAL A 65 -17.20 -0.07 -1.84
N ILE A 66 -17.02 -0.10 -0.52
CA ILE A 66 -15.71 -0.12 0.13
C ILE A 66 -15.43 -1.56 0.61
N PRO A 67 -14.22 -2.09 0.45
CA PRO A 67 -13.84 -3.39 1.02
C PRO A 67 -14.05 -3.46 2.54
N ASN A 68 -14.52 -4.61 3.04
CA ASN A 68 -14.61 -4.92 4.47
C ASN A 68 -13.61 -6.01 4.88
N PHE A 69 -12.43 -5.98 4.29
CA PHE A 69 -11.34 -6.91 4.55
C PHE A 69 -10.01 -6.16 4.48
N PRO A 70 -8.94 -6.68 5.10
CA PRO A 70 -7.62 -6.05 5.05
C PRO A 70 -7.09 -5.95 3.62
N MET A 71 -6.46 -4.82 3.32
CA MET A 71 -5.83 -4.51 2.06
C MET A 71 -4.36 -4.18 2.28
N GLN A 72 -3.55 -4.41 1.26
CA GLN A 72 -2.11 -4.14 1.29
C GLN A 72 -1.80 -2.89 0.48
N GLY A 73 -0.89 -2.07 1.00
CA GLY A 73 -0.36 -0.90 0.33
C GLY A 73 1.15 -0.82 0.50
N ASP A 74 1.80 -0.08 -0.39
CA ASP A 74 3.23 0.20 -0.31
C ASP A 74 3.52 1.67 -0.58
N SER A 75 4.47 2.25 0.17
CA SER A 75 4.92 3.62 -0.05
C SER A 75 6.44 3.69 -0.18
N ARG A 76 6.89 4.35 -1.24
CA ARG A 76 8.30 4.57 -1.55
C ARG A 76 8.63 6.05 -1.56
N PHE A 77 9.67 6.43 -0.81
CA PHE A 77 10.10 7.83 -0.77
C PHE A 77 11.53 7.99 -0.29
N ILE A 78 12.10 9.15 -0.58
CA ILE A 78 13.42 9.56 -0.09
C ILE A 78 13.22 10.38 1.18
N THR A 79 14.04 10.10 2.18
CA THR A 79 14.09 10.86 3.43
C THR A 79 15.54 11.08 3.86
N ASN A 80 15.73 11.90 4.88
CA ASN A 80 16.98 12.00 5.60
C ASN A 80 16.79 11.42 7.02
N LEU A 81 17.77 10.64 7.46
CA LEU A 81 17.93 10.26 8.85
C LEU A 81 18.72 11.34 9.62
N LYS A 82 19.06 11.05 10.88
CA LYS A 82 19.99 11.85 11.67
C LYS A 82 21.27 12.14 10.88
N ASP A 83 21.86 13.31 11.12
CA ASP A 83 23.09 13.79 10.46
C ASP A 83 22.99 13.92 8.92
N ARG A 84 21.76 14.01 8.39
CA ARG A 84 21.45 14.17 6.95
C ARG A 84 21.87 12.99 6.09
N VAL A 85 21.94 11.79 6.66
CA VAL A 85 22.12 10.56 5.88
C VAL A 85 20.87 10.36 5.02
N ARG A 86 21.04 10.41 3.69
CA ARG A 86 19.93 10.20 2.76
C ARG A 86 19.64 8.71 2.65
N ALA A 87 18.37 8.33 2.75
CA ALA A 87 17.92 6.96 2.53
C ALA A 87 16.72 6.91 1.58
N TYR A 88 16.69 5.88 0.76
CA TYR A 88 15.48 5.44 0.08
C TYR A 88 14.73 4.54 1.05
N VAL A 89 13.47 4.85 1.28
CA VAL A 89 12.62 4.12 2.22
C VAL A 89 11.54 3.39 1.45
N HIS A 90 11.37 2.12 1.80
CA HIS A 90 10.25 1.31 1.38
C HIS A 90 9.44 0.92 2.62
N ILE A 91 8.14 1.22 2.58
CA ILE A 91 7.20 0.86 3.63
C ILE A 91 6.14 -0.03 3.00
N ASP A 92 6.03 -1.25 3.51
CA ASP A 92 4.93 -2.16 3.20
C ASP A 92 3.97 -2.15 4.38
N TYR A 93 2.66 -2.03 4.14
CA TYR A 93 1.69 -1.97 5.21
C TYR A 93 0.38 -2.67 4.83
N ASP A 94 -0.33 -3.10 5.87
CA ASP A 94 -1.66 -3.66 5.74
C ASP A 94 -2.66 -2.79 6.50
N TYR A 95 -3.80 -2.52 5.87
CA TYR A 95 -4.79 -1.58 6.37
C TYR A 95 -6.21 -2.06 6.18
N SER A 96 -7.08 -1.64 7.09
CA SER A 96 -8.51 -1.88 7.04
C SER A 96 -9.25 -0.55 7.14
N ILE A 97 -10.31 -0.40 6.34
CA ILE A 97 -11.22 0.74 6.47
C ILE A 97 -12.24 0.40 7.56
N THR A 98 -12.12 1.03 8.72
CA THR A 98 -12.96 0.76 9.90
C THR A 98 -14.20 1.64 9.96
N ASP A 99 -14.09 2.88 9.46
CA ASP A 99 -15.22 3.79 9.31
C ASP A 99 -15.35 4.27 7.84
N PRO A 100 -16.29 3.69 7.07
CA PRO A 100 -16.46 4.03 5.66
C PRO A 100 -17.01 5.46 5.47
N LEU A 101 -17.67 6.04 6.47
CA LEU A 101 -18.23 7.39 6.39
C LEU A 101 -17.17 8.46 6.61
N GLU A 102 -16.22 8.24 7.53
CA GLU A 102 -15.08 9.15 7.68
C GLU A 102 -14.12 9.02 6.49
N PHE A 103 -13.90 7.79 6.01
CA PHE A 103 -13.04 7.54 4.85
C PHE A 103 -13.54 8.25 3.58
N ILE A 104 -14.83 8.15 3.25
CA ILE A 104 -15.38 8.76 2.03
C ILE A 104 -15.33 10.29 2.03
N LYS A 105 -15.34 10.94 3.21
CA LYS A 105 -15.17 12.40 3.31
C LYS A 105 -13.79 12.85 2.83
N GLN A 106 -12.78 12.01 3.00
CA GLN A 106 -11.41 12.26 2.54
C GLN A 106 -11.24 11.82 1.08
N ALA A 107 -11.82 10.68 0.70
CA ALA A 107 -11.70 10.08 -0.62
C ALA A 107 -12.86 10.46 -1.57
N LYS A 108 -13.17 11.76 -1.68
CA LYS A 108 -14.36 12.27 -2.40
C LYS A 108 -14.46 11.84 -3.87
N PHE A 109 -13.34 11.51 -4.51
CA PHE A 109 -13.29 11.09 -5.91
C PHE A 109 -13.65 9.60 -6.13
N LEU A 110 -13.72 8.78 -5.07
CA LEU A 110 -14.24 7.42 -5.16
C LEU A 110 -15.73 7.42 -5.57
N GLY A 111 -16.46 8.47 -5.18
CA GLY A 111 -17.79 8.73 -5.69
C GLY A 111 -17.75 9.38 -7.06
N LYS A 112 -18.01 8.63 -8.14
CA LYS A 112 -18.27 9.23 -9.46
C LYS A 112 -19.75 9.60 -9.58
N ALA A 113 -20.04 10.90 -9.78
CA ALA A 113 -21.38 11.34 -10.16
C ALA A 113 -21.75 10.76 -11.54
N ASN A 114 -22.98 10.28 -11.70
CA ASN A 114 -23.47 9.65 -12.93
C ASN A 114 -22.75 8.36 -13.39
N ALA A 115 -21.98 7.69 -12.52
CA ALA A 115 -21.56 6.32 -12.82
C ALA A 115 -22.80 5.40 -12.74
N ASN A 116 -23.09 4.68 -13.83
CA ASN A 116 -24.22 3.76 -13.87
C ASN A 116 -24.10 2.72 -12.74
N ALA A 117 -25.16 2.59 -11.95
CA ALA A 117 -25.19 1.81 -10.71
C ALA A 117 -24.92 0.29 -10.88
N ASP A 118 -24.87 -0.17 -12.14
CA ASP A 118 -24.66 -1.56 -12.56
C ASP A 118 -23.34 -1.79 -13.32
N SER A 119 -22.42 -0.81 -13.39
CA SER A 119 -21.11 -1.06 -14.01
C SER A 119 -20.18 -1.81 -13.04
N ASP A 120 -19.59 -2.91 -13.50
CA ASP A 120 -18.66 -3.78 -12.76
C ASP A 120 -17.40 -3.07 -12.21
N GLY A 121 -17.17 -1.78 -12.51
CA GLY A 121 -16.02 -0.99 -12.06
C GLY A 121 -16.10 -0.40 -10.63
N ALA A 122 -17.11 -0.75 -9.82
CA ALA A 122 -17.28 -0.18 -8.47
C ALA A 122 -16.27 -0.71 -7.43
N LEU A 123 -15.60 -1.83 -7.71
CA LEU A 123 -14.57 -2.45 -6.88
C LEU A 123 -13.23 -2.54 -7.60
N GLU A 124 -13.04 -1.76 -8.65
CA GLU A 124 -11.78 -1.79 -9.38
C GLU A 124 -10.65 -1.34 -8.43
N PRO A 125 -9.62 -2.18 -8.18
CA PRO A 125 -8.54 -1.85 -7.25
C PRO A 125 -7.86 -0.51 -7.57
N SER A 126 -7.79 -0.16 -8.86
CA SER A 126 -7.28 1.11 -9.37
C SER A 126 -8.02 2.35 -8.84
N ALA A 127 -9.30 2.21 -8.48
CA ALA A 127 -10.06 3.32 -7.90
C ALA A 127 -9.58 3.63 -6.47
N PHE A 128 -9.23 2.61 -5.70
CA PHE A 128 -8.78 2.74 -4.31
C PHE A 128 -7.32 3.14 -4.18
N GLU A 129 -6.48 2.83 -5.17
CA GLU A 129 -5.08 3.25 -5.23
C GLU A 129 -4.92 4.77 -5.09
N GLY A 130 -5.77 5.56 -5.75
CA GLY A 130 -5.75 7.01 -5.59
C GLY A 130 -6.11 7.44 -4.16
N ALA A 131 -7.07 6.76 -3.53
CA ALA A 131 -7.55 7.08 -2.18
C ALA A 131 -6.51 6.73 -1.13
N GLU A 132 -5.86 5.59 -1.30
CA GLU A 132 -4.71 5.16 -0.53
C GLU A 132 -3.59 6.21 -0.60
N ASN A 133 -3.15 6.56 -1.82
CA ASN A 133 -2.13 7.58 -2.06
C ASN A 133 -2.43 8.91 -1.34
N MET A 134 -3.69 9.36 -1.43
CA MET A 134 -4.10 10.64 -0.87
C MET A 134 -4.36 10.64 0.63
N VAL A 135 -4.83 9.54 1.22
CA VAL A 135 -5.30 9.50 2.62
C VAL A 135 -4.29 8.81 3.54
N ILE A 136 -3.67 7.74 3.06
CA ILE A 136 -2.84 6.85 3.87
C ILE A 136 -1.37 7.18 3.65
N ASP A 137 -0.91 7.02 2.41
CA ASP A 137 0.48 7.15 1.98
C ASP A 137 1.12 8.48 2.37
N LYS A 138 0.42 9.58 2.12
CA LYS A 138 0.89 10.91 2.51
C LYS A 138 1.09 11.04 4.03
N ARG A 139 0.19 10.46 4.83
CA ARG A 139 0.24 10.57 6.31
C ARG A 139 1.36 9.71 6.86
N ILE A 140 1.48 8.47 6.38
CA ILE A 140 2.59 7.58 6.73
C ILE A 140 3.91 8.27 6.40
N ARG A 141 4.04 8.86 5.21
CA ARG A 141 5.24 9.59 4.77
C ARG A 141 5.57 10.79 5.67
N ASP A 142 4.57 11.58 6.05
CA ASP A 142 4.77 12.76 6.89
C ASP A 142 5.20 12.36 8.33
N VAL A 143 4.57 11.33 8.91
CA VAL A 143 4.95 10.75 10.22
C VAL A 143 6.36 10.16 10.16
N SER A 144 6.62 9.36 9.14
CA SER A 144 7.91 8.70 8.91
C SER A 144 9.06 9.70 8.88
N LYS A 145 8.90 10.78 8.10
CA LYS A 145 9.90 11.86 8.03
C LYS A 145 10.17 12.50 9.39
N SER A 146 9.14 12.71 10.21
CA SER A 146 9.33 13.27 11.54
C SER A 146 10.09 12.33 12.47
N ILE A 147 9.86 11.02 12.37
CA ILE A 147 10.54 10.01 13.18
C ILE A 147 12.00 9.90 12.73
N PHE A 148 12.24 9.68 11.44
CA PHE A 148 13.58 9.33 10.95
C PHE A 148 14.65 10.40 11.16
N LEU A 149 14.28 11.68 11.23
CA LEU A 149 15.23 12.78 11.46
C LEU A 149 16.00 12.67 12.78
N THR A 150 15.49 11.91 13.75
CA THR A 150 16.16 11.68 15.03
C THR A 150 16.89 10.34 15.12
N GLU A 151 16.67 9.44 14.15
CA GLU A 151 17.14 8.06 14.21
C GLU A 151 18.52 7.93 13.57
N ASP A 152 19.43 7.25 14.27
CA ASP A 152 20.79 6.97 13.82
C ASP A 152 20.82 5.64 13.08
N ILE A 153 21.18 5.66 11.79
CA ILE A 153 21.14 4.46 10.94
C ILE A 153 22.07 3.34 11.41
N VAL A 154 23.13 3.66 12.18
CA VAL A 154 24.08 2.66 12.68
C VAL A 154 23.56 1.94 13.91
N GLU A 155 22.76 2.62 14.73
CA GLU A 155 22.28 2.14 16.03
C GLU A 155 20.77 1.83 16.03
N LEU A 156 20.10 1.91 14.88
CA LEU A 156 18.65 1.75 14.86
C LEU A 156 18.24 0.34 15.29
N ASP A 157 17.13 0.28 16.03
CA ASP A 157 16.34 -0.94 16.17
C ASP A 157 15.15 -0.84 15.22
N GLN A 158 15.14 -1.73 14.21
CA GLN A 158 14.08 -1.76 13.21
C GLN A 158 12.71 -2.05 13.83
N ALA A 159 12.63 -2.97 14.79
CA ALA A 159 11.36 -3.35 15.41
C ALA A 159 10.81 -2.20 16.28
N GLU A 160 11.68 -1.47 16.98
CA GLU A 160 11.26 -0.30 17.76
C GLU A 160 10.67 0.79 16.84
N ILE A 161 11.35 1.08 15.73
CA ILE A 161 10.89 2.10 14.77
C ILE A 161 9.59 1.68 14.09
N GLU A 162 9.45 0.42 13.67
CA GLU A 162 8.21 -0.09 13.07
C GLU A 162 7.03 0.03 14.04
N ASN A 163 7.21 -0.33 15.31
CA ASN A 163 6.18 -0.20 16.34
C ASN A 163 5.79 1.27 16.60
N LYS A 164 6.79 2.15 16.68
CA LYS A 164 6.58 3.60 16.86
C LYS A 164 5.85 4.21 15.66
N LEU A 165 6.27 3.85 14.45
CA LEU A 165 5.66 4.31 13.21
C LEU A 165 4.21 3.83 13.08
N LEU A 166 3.92 2.57 13.42
CA LEU A 166 2.57 2.02 13.44
C LEU A 166 1.67 2.82 14.40
N ALA A 167 2.14 3.03 15.63
CA ALA A 167 1.39 3.74 16.66
C ALA A 167 1.10 5.19 16.27
N GLU A 168 2.11 5.94 15.83
CA GLU A 168 1.94 7.34 15.42
C GLU A 168 1.10 7.48 14.14
N SER A 169 1.26 6.58 13.18
CA SER A 169 0.43 6.58 11.96
C SER A 169 -1.04 6.31 12.29
N ASN A 170 -1.32 5.33 13.16
CA ASN A 170 -2.69 5.01 13.57
C ASN A 170 -3.37 6.14 14.36
N LYS A 171 -2.64 6.95 15.12
CA LYS A 171 -3.20 8.14 15.77
C LYS A 171 -3.78 9.14 14.76
N ILE A 172 -3.16 9.26 13.59
CA ILE A 172 -3.58 10.19 12.54
C ILE A 172 -4.64 9.56 11.62
N LEU A 173 -4.53 8.25 11.35
CA LEU A 173 -5.39 7.54 10.42
C LEU A 173 -6.74 7.12 11.01
N SER A 174 -6.79 6.79 12.32
CA SER A 174 -8.03 6.33 12.96
C SER A 174 -9.19 7.33 12.84
N PRO A 175 -9.00 8.65 13.04
CA PRO A 175 -10.04 9.65 12.83
C PRO A 175 -10.52 9.77 11.37
N LEU A 176 -9.75 9.25 10.42
CA LEU A 176 -10.08 9.22 8.99
C LEU A 176 -10.78 7.91 8.59
N GLY A 177 -11.08 7.04 9.57
CA GLY A 177 -11.73 5.75 9.33
C GLY A 177 -10.80 4.66 8.80
N VAL A 178 -9.49 4.80 8.99
CA VAL A 178 -8.49 3.81 8.55
C VAL A 178 -7.68 3.32 9.74
N ASN A 179 -7.44 2.01 9.79
CA ASN A 179 -6.54 1.39 10.76
C ASN A 179 -5.47 0.57 10.03
N LEU A 180 -4.20 0.79 10.37
CA LEU A 180 -3.09 -0.06 9.97
C LEU A 180 -3.01 -1.26 10.91
N ASN A 181 -2.91 -2.46 10.34
CA ASN A 181 -2.80 -3.71 11.08
C ASN A 181 -1.33 -4.05 11.38
N PHE A 182 -0.44 -3.81 10.42
CA PHE A 182 1.02 -3.86 10.59
C PHE A 182 1.72 -2.93 9.59
N ILE A 183 2.99 -2.63 9.86
CA ILE A 183 3.88 -1.85 9.00
C ILE A 183 5.27 -2.48 9.03
N THR A 184 5.89 -2.58 7.87
CA THR A 184 7.26 -3.09 7.69
C THR A 184 8.08 -1.99 7.05
N LEU A 185 9.30 -1.79 7.53
CA LEU A 185 10.17 -0.71 7.12
C LEU A 185 11.48 -1.26 6.56
N THR A 186 11.85 -0.82 5.35
CA THR A 186 13.16 -1.13 4.76
C THR A 186 13.88 0.15 4.37
N PHE A 187 15.16 0.25 4.73
CA PHE A 187 16.06 1.32 4.32
C PHE A 187 17.03 0.83 3.25
N ASP A 188 16.93 1.43 2.07
CA ASP A 188 17.88 1.28 0.98
C ASP A 188 18.85 2.46 0.98
N LEU A 189 20.09 2.18 1.38
CA LEU A 189 21.17 3.15 1.45
C LEU A 189 22.06 3.08 0.20
N ASP A 190 22.73 4.18 -0.13
CA ASP A 190 23.74 4.15 -1.17
C ASP A 190 24.95 3.31 -0.76
N ASP A 191 25.73 2.88 -1.76
CA ASP A 191 26.88 1.98 -1.56
C ASP A 191 27.94 2.56 -0.62
N GLN A 192 28.19 3.87 -0.66
CA GLN A 192 29.21 4.50 0.19
C GLN A 192 28.75 4.51 1.65
N THR A 193 27.50 4.91 1.89
CA THR A 193 26.90 4.90 3.23
C THR A 193 26.86 3.50 3.81
N ARG A 194 26.42 2.50 3.03
CA ARG A 194 26.41 1.09 3.47
C ARG A 194 27.80 0.60 3.86
N GLN A 195 28.81 0.87 3.03
CA GLN A 195 30.21 0.51 3.34
C GLN A 195 30.71 1.22 4.60
N ALA A 196 30.37 2.50 4.80
CA ALA A 196 30.76 3.24 5.99
C ALA A 196 30.13 2.66 7.27
N ILE A 197 28.87 2.23 7.20
CA ILE A 197 28.18 1.54 8.31
C ILE A 197 28.86 0.20 8.60
N ASP A 198 29.11 -0.62 7.57
CA ASP A 198 29.79 -1.92 7.72
C ASP A 198 31.15 -1.77 8.40
N VAL A 199 31.94 -0.78 7.97
CA VAL A 199 33.25 -0.47 8.56
C VAL A 199 33.11 0.00 10.01
N SER A 200 32.17 0.89 10.29
CA SER A 200 31.91 1.40 11.64
C SER A 200 31.51 0.28 12.60
N THR A 201 30.57 -0.57 12.19
CA THR A 201 30.10 -1.72 12.96
C THR A 201 31.22 -2.74 13.18
N ALA A 202 32.00 -3.04 12.13
CA ALA A 202 33.16 -3.92 12.27
C ALA A 202 34.19 -3.36 13.27
N MET A 203 34.46 -2.05 13.23
CA MET A 203 35.37 -1.40 14.18
C MET A 203 34.87 -1.48 15.62
N LYS A 204 33.57 -1.26 15.88
CA LYS A 204 32.98 -1.44 17.21
C LYS A 204 33.18 -2.86 17.75
N ILE A 205 33.05 -3.88 16.89
CA ILE A 205 33.33 -5.26 17.27
C ILE A 205 34.80 -5.46 17.62
N TYR A 206 35.73 -4.93 16.82
CA TYR A 206 37.16 -5.02 17.12
C TYR A 206 37.52 -4.30 18.44
N GLU A 207 36.98 -3.11 18.66
CA GLU A 207 37.18 -2.32 19.88
C GLU A 207 36.64 -3.05 21.12
N SER A 208 35.44 -3.66 21.03
CA SER A 208 34.84 -4.43 22.13
C SER A 208 35.71 -5.61 22.61
N LYS A 209 36.63 -6.09 21.76
CA LYS A 209 37.55 -7.19 22.04
C LYS A 209 38.99 -6.74 22.31
N ASN A 210 39.24 -5.44 22.44
CA ASN A 210 40.58 -4.85 22.52
C ASN A 210 41.48 -5.16 21.31
N LEU A 211 40.88 -5.38 20.14
CA LEU A 211 41.57 -5.69 18.88
C LEU A 211 41.54 -4.52 17.88
N GLY A 212 41.31 -3.29 18.35
CA GLY A 212 41.11 -2.11 17.50
C GLY A 212 42.24 -1.86 16.49
N GLU A 213 43.50 -1.95 16.93
CA GLU A 213 44.67 -1.77 16.03
C GLU A 213 44.78 -2.87 14.96
N ILE A 214 44.48 -4.12 15.33
CA ILE A 214 44.42 -5.23 14.37
C ILE A 214 43.26 -5.01 13.38
N GLY A 215 42.11 -4.56 13.88
CA GLY A 215 40.95 -4.21 13.06
C GLY A 215 41.27 -3.15 12.00
N LYS A 216 41.95 -2.06 12.38
CA LYS A 216 42.41 -1.01 11.45
C LYS A 216 43.32 -1.59 10.36
N GLN A 217 44.29 -2.43 10.74
CA GLN A 217 45.19 -3.07 9.76
C GLN A 217 44.44 -3.96 8.76
N VAL A 218 43.47 -4.76 9.24
CA VAL A 218 42.64 -5.62 8.39
C VAL A 218 41.80 -4.80 7.41
N ILE A 219 41.19 -3.71 7.87
CA ILE A 219 40.38 -2.83 7.01
C ILE A 219 41.25 -2.16 5.94
N ILE A 220 42.42 -1.64 6.29
CA ILE A 220 43.37 -1.04 5.34
C ILE A 220 43.80 -2.07 4.28
N GLN A 221 44.15 -3.29 4.69
CA GLN A 221 44.55 -4.36 3.77
C GLN A 221 43.40 -4.77 2.84
N LYS A 222 42.16 -4.86 3.35
CA LYS A 222 40.98 -5.14 2.52
C LYS A 222 40.68 -4.03 1.52
N ALA A 223 40.84 -2.76 1.91
CA ALA A 223 40.63 -1.63 1.02
C ALA A 223 41.69 -1.57 -0.10
N GLY A 224 42.92 -2.02 0.16
CA GLY A 224 43.99 -2.10 -0.83
C GLY A 224 44.00 -3.38 -1.68
N ALA A 225 43.21 -4.40 -1.34
CA ALA A 225 43.17 -5.66 -2.06
C ALA A 225 42.30 -5.54 -3.33
N ALA A 226 42.92 -5.23 -4.47
CA ALA A 226 42.26 -5.33 -5.77
C ALA A 226 41.78 -6.78 -6.00
N ARG A 227 40.49 -6.97 -6.28
CA ARG A 227 39.96 -8.27 -6.72
C ARG A 227 40.46 -8.56 -8.14
N LEU A 228 41.51 -9.37 -8.26
CA LEU A 228 41.89 -9.99 -9.52
C LEU A 228 40.85 -11.06 -9.86
N VAL A 229 39.93 -10.75 -10.77
CA VAL A 229 39.07 -11.77 -11.40
C VAL A 229 39.95 -12.48 -12.44
N VAL A 230 40.48 -13.64 -12.08
CA VAL A 230 41.20 -14.50 -13.04
C VAL A 230 40.13 -15.26 -13.83
N GLU A 231 39.76 -14.74 -15.00
CA GLU A 231 39.11 -15.56 -16.02
C GLU A 231 40.17 -16.51 -16.58
N SER A 232 40.19 -17.76 -16.11
CA SER A 232 41.07 -18.78 -16.64
C SER A 232 40.59 -19.16 -18.05
N ASN A 233 41.18 -18.57 -19.09
CA ASN A 233 40.98 -18.99 -20.48
C ASN A 233 41.90 -20.20 -20.74
N PRO A 234 41.37 -21.42 -20.92
CA PRO A 234 42.20 -22.62 -20.96
C PRO A 234 42.65 -22.94 -22.38
N GLN A 235 43.58 -22.18 -22.95
CA GLN A 235 44.36 -22.64 -24.10
C GLN A 235 45.77 -22.03 -24.13
N GLU A 236 46.71 -22.70 -23.48
CA GLU A 236 48.10 -22.65 -23.91
C GLU A 236 48.70 -24.05 -23.80
N LYS A 237 48.69 -24.79 -24.91
CA LYS A 237 49.38 -26.07 -25.04
C LYS A 237 50.88 -25.80 -25.11
N ILE A 238 51.57 -26.13 -24.03
CA ILE A 238 53.02 -26.30 -23.99
C ILE A 238 53.39 -27.38 -25.01
N LYS A 239 54.07 -27.00 -26.11
CA LYS A 239 54.79 -27.95 -26.96
C LYS A 239 56.10 -28.30 -26.25
N LEU A 240 56.17 -29.52 -25.74
CA LEU A 240 57.42 -30.15 -25.32
C LEU A 240 58.27 -30.42 -26.57
N ILE A 241 59.55 -30.07 -26.45
CA ILE A 241 60.63 -30.38 -27.38
C ILE A 241 60.95 -31.87 -27.17
N GLU A 242 60.98 -32.66 -28.24
CA GLU A 242 61.65 -33.96 -28.25
C GLU A 242 62.86 -33.85 -29.18
N GLU A 243 64.06 -33.97 -28.59
CA GLU A 243 65.32 -34.27 -29.27
C GLU A 243 65.49 -35.80 -29.30
N GLU A 244 65.52 -36.39 -30.51
CA GLU A 244 66.57 -37.28 -31.04
C GLU A 244 66.31 -37.59 -32.53
#